data_AF-A0A9D8E4D0-F1
#
_entry.id   AF-A0A9D8E4D0-F1
#
_cell.length_a   1.000
_cell.length_b   1.000
_cell.length_c   1.000
_cell.angle_alpha   90.00
_cell.angle_beta   90.00
_cell.angle_gamma   90.00
#
_symmetry.space_group_name_H-M   'P 1'
#
loop_
_entity.id
_entity.type
_entity.pdbx_description
1 polymer ?
#
loop_
_entity_poly.entity_id
_entity_poly.type
_entity_poly.pdbx_seq_one_letter_code
_entity_poly.pdbx_strand_id
1 'polypeptide(L)'
;LTPSTTDRARAARWFHEFEAAGCDGIVAKRLAGAYAEGKREMVKVKHRRTVDCVVGGYRPLDDGSGLGSILLGLYDEAGRLHFIGHCSGFPDGDRAALLERFAGLRSADSFGAEGEVRRPGGQSRWSAGKDLSWVAVEPTVVAEVSYDQLTGGRFRHATRFERWRPDKDPAACLLDQLIRPSGPGFGAVVGGNP
;
A
#
# COMPACT_ATOMS: atom_id res chain seq x y z
N LEU A 1 -7.15 -10.19 -28.43
CA LEU A 1 -6.21 -9.06 -28.51
C LEU A 1 -6.58 -8.03 -27.45
N THR A 2 -5.62 -7.42 -26.75
CA THR A 2 -5.89 -6.32 -25.80
C THR A 2 -6.24 -5.05 -26.57
N PRO A 3 -7.28 -4.28 -26.18
CA PRO A 3 -7.63 -3.03 -26.84
C PRO A 3 -6.46 -2.04 -26.88
N SER A 4 -6.29 -1.32 -27.99
CA SER A 4 -5.30 -0.27 -28.16
C SER A 4 -5.91 0.94 -28.88
N THR A 5 -5.39 2.14 -28.61
CA THR A 5 -5.85 3.39 -29.22
C THR A 5 -4.71 4.38 -29.34
N THR A 6 -4.72 5.20 -30.38
CA THR A 6 -3.86 6.38 -30.53
C THR A 6 -4.57 7.67 -30.08
N ASP A 7 -5.90 7.62 -29.89
CA ASP A 7 -6.69 8.71 -29.35
C ASP A 7 -6.48 8.84 -27.82
N ARG A 8 -5.90 9.96 -27.40
CA ARG A 8 -5.65 10.31 -26.00
C ARG A 8 -6.95 10.41 -25.19
N ALA A 9 -8.03 10.95 -25.75
CA ALA A 9 -9.30 11.10 -25.03
C ALA A 9 -9.90 9.72 -24.73
N ARG A 10 -9.83 8.79 -25.69
CA ARG A 10 -10.22 7.39 -25.47
C ARG A 10 -9.34 6.69 -24.43
N ALA A 11 -8.02 6.89 -24.49
CA ALA A 11 -7.10 6.34 -23.50
C ALA A 11 -7.38 6.86 -22.08
N ALA A 12 -7.70 8.16 -21.94
CA ALA A 12 -8.08 8.77 -20.67
C ALA A 12 -9.38 8.18 -20.11
N ARG A 13 -10.37 7.87 -20.96
CA ARG A 13 -11.58 7.16 -20.53
C ARG A 13 -11.27 5.75 -20.03
N TRP A 14 -10.49 4.98 -20.80
CA TRP A 14 -10.09 3.63 -20.39
C TRP A 14 -9.36 3.60 -19.05
N PHE A 15 -8.53 4.61 -18.77
CA PHE A 15 -7.84 4.73 -17.50
C PHE A 15 -8.82 4.69 -16.31
N HIS A 16 -9.98 5.34 -16.41
CA HIS A 16 -11.00 5.32 -15.37
C HIS A 16 -11.96 4.12 -15.47
N GLU A 17 -12.50 3.85 -16.66
CA GLU A 17 -13.51 2.80 -16.87
C GLU A 17 -12.98 1.40 -16.56
N PHE A 18 -11.70 1.14 -16.83
CA PHE A 18 -11.12 -0.19 -16.67
C PHE A 18 -10.64 -0.44 -15.23
N GLU A 19 -10.64 0.58 -14.39
CA GLU A 19 -10.19 0.46 -13.01
C GLU A 19 -11.08 -0.50 -12.20
N ALA A 20 -12.40 -0.37 -12.34
CA ALA A 20 -13.38 -1.26 -11.71
C ALA A 20 -13.28 -2.70 -12.22
N ALA A 21 -12.82 -2.89 -13.45
CA ALA A 21 -12.53 -4.19 -14.04
C ALA A 21 -11.24 -4.84 -13.49
N GLY A 22 -10.55 -4.19 -12.54
CA GLY A 22 -9.33 -4.70 -11.92
C GLY A 22 -8.05 -4.34 -12.68
N CYS A 23 -8.10 -3.40 -13.63
CA CYS A 23 -6.90 -2.90 -14.29
C CYS A 23 -6.27 -1.75 -13.48
N ASP A 24 -4.98 -1.86 -13.16
CA ASP A 24 -4.24 -0.82 -12.41
C ASP A 24 -4.10 0.53 -13.14
N GLY A 25 -4.36 0.53 -14.45
CA GLY A 25 -4.20 1.68 -15.32
C GLY A 25 -3.86 1.26 -16.76
N ILE A 26 -3.16 2.14 -17.48
CA ILE A 26 -2.84 1.95 -18.90
C ILE A 26 -1.33 1.92 -19.15
N VAL A 27 -0.93 1.34 -20.28
CA VAL A 27 0.47 1.32 -20.74
C VAL A 27 0.58 2.11 -22.04
N ALA A 28 1.35 3.18 -22.02
CA ALA A 28 1.69 3.94 -23.22
C ALA A 28 3.02 3.43 -23.81
N LYS A 29 3.02 3.22 -25.12
CA LYS A 29 4.18 2.72 -25.88
C LYS A 29 4.39 3.59 -27.12
N ARG A 30 5.63 3.77 -27.55
CA ARG A 30 5.93 4.42 -28.84
C ARG A 30 5.50 3.49 -29.98
N LEU A 31 4.70 3.98 -30.91
CA LEU A 31 4.19 3.18 -32.03
C LEU A 31 5.30 2.66 -32.94
N ALA A 32 6.28 3.51 -33.25
CA ALA A 32 7.44 3.17 -34.07
C ALA A 32 8.63 2.62 -33.26
N GLY A 33 8.44 2.33 -31.98
CA GLY A 33 9.50 1.80 -31.12
C GLY A 33 9.70 0.31 -31.34
N ALA A 34 10.93 -0.12 -31.60
CA ALA A 34 11.28 -1.53 -31.57
C ALA A 34 11.11 -2.11 -30.15
N TYR A 35 10.83 -3.41 -30.06
CA TYR A 35 10.92 -4.11 -28.78
C TYR A 35 12.38 -4.10 -28.32
N ALA A 36 12.62 -3.54 -27.12
CA ALA A 36 13.94 -3.46 -26.54
C ALA A 36 13.99 -4.28 -25.25
N GLU A 37 14.50 -5.50 -25.36
CA GLU A 37 14.66 -6.41 -24.23
C GLU A 37 15.50 -5.78 -23.11
N GLY A 38 15.09 -5.99 -21.85
CA GLY A 38 15.77 -5.45 -20.68
C GLY A 38 15.63 -3.94 -20.47
N LYS A 39 15.04 -3.20 -21.42
CA LYS A 39 14.88 -1.73 -21.32
C LYS A 39 13.48 -1.33 -20.84
N ARG A 40 13.42 -0.27 -20.03
CA ARG A 40 12.17 0.30 -19.48
C ARG A 40 11.58 1.37 -20.41
N GLU A 41 11.27 1.00 -21.65
CA GLU A 41 10.75 1.94 -22.68
C GLU A 41 9.24 2.23 -22.57
N MET A 42 8.48 1.35 -21.90
CA MET A 42 7.03 1.50 -21.76
C MET A 42 6.69 2.39 -20.56
N VAL A 43 5.77 3.33 -20.75
CA VAL A 43 5.27 4.20 -19.68
C VAL A 43 4.03 3.56 -19.06
N LYS A 44 4.09 3.28 -17.76
CA LYS A 44 2.94 2.78 -16.99
C LYS A 44 2.25 3.96 -16.32
N VAL A 45 1.01 4.23 -16.71
CA VAL A 45 0.16 5.26 -16.08
C VAL A 45 -0.80 4.52 -15.17
N LYS A 46 -0.65 4.71 -13.85
CA LYS A 46 -1.43 4.01 -12.82
C LYS A 46 -2.19 5.00 -11.96
N HIS A 47 -3.32 4.56 -11.41
CA HIS A 47 -3.97 5.28 -10.32
C HIS A 47 -3.05 5.31 -9.10
N ARG A 48 -2.98 6.47 -8.45
CA ARG A 48 -2.30 6.62 -7.17
C ARG A 48 -3.32 7.08 -6.15
N ARG A 49 -3.42 6.36 -5.05
CA ARG A 49 -4.24 6.70 -3.90
C ARG A 49 -3.33 6.85 -2.70
N THR A 50 -3.65 7.79 -1.81
CA THR A 50 -3.01 7.91 -0.51
C THR A 50 -4.01 7.59 0.60
N VAL A 51 -3.49 7.19 1.74
CA VAL A 51 -4.25 6.96 2.97
C VAL A 51 -3.37 7.29 4.16
N ASP A 52 -3.98 7.87 5.18
CA ASP A 52 -3.32 8.12 6.44
C ASP A 52 -3.47 6.89 7.33
N CYS A 53 -2.34 6.30 7.73
CA CYS A 53 -2.29 5.11 8.55
C CYS A 53 -1.59 5.38 9.88
N VAL A 54 -2.06 4.72 10.93
CA VAL A 54 -1.40 4.73 12.24
C VAL A 54 -0.27 3.71 12.24
N VAL A 55 0.85 4.07 12.84
CA VAL A 55 1.97 3.14 13.05
C VAL A 55 1.71 2.35 14.33
N GLY A 56 1.41 1.06 14.19
CA GLY A 56 1.24 0.16 15.33
C GLY A 56 2.51 -0.62 15.68
N GLY A 57 3.54 -0.59 14.83
CA GLY A 57 4.77 -1.29 15.13
C GLY A 57 5.84 -1.06 14.09
N TYR A 58 7.01 -1.67 14.30
CA TYR A 58 8.11 -1.61 13.34
C TYR A 58 8.92 -2.90 13.30
N ARG A 59 9.71 -3.03 12.24
CA ARG A 59 10.79 -4.03 12.13
C ARG A 59 12.12 -3.31 11.94
N PRO A 60 13.15 -3.62 12.74
CA PRO A 60 14.51 -3.18 12.46
C PRO A 60 15.04 -3.84 11.18
N LEU A 61 16.13 -3.29 10.64
CA LEU A 61 16.95 -4.00 9.65
C LEU A 61 17.61 -5.22 10.31
N ASP A 62 17.97 -6.22 9.50
CA ASP A 62 18.58 -7.47 9.98
C ASP A 62 19.91 -7.22 10.73
N ASP A 63 20.63 -6.17 10.37
CA ASP A 63 21.87 -5.73 11.02
C ASP A 63 21.64 -4.78 12.21
N GLY A 64 20.38 -4.44 12.52
CA GLY A 64 20.00 -3.53 13.59
C GLY A 64 20.37 -2.07 13.35
N SER A 65 20.93 -1.71 12.19
CA SER A 65 21.48 -0.38 11.90
C SER A 65 20.42 0.72 11.79
N GLY A 66 19.14 0.34 11.66
CA GLY A 66 18.06 1.30 11.59
C GLY A 66 16.69 0.68 11.35
N LEU A 67 15.73 1.56 11.12
CA LEU A 67 14.35 1.20 10.84
C LEU A 67 14.24 0.51 9.48
N GLY A 68 13.83 -0.76 9.47
CA GLY A 68 13.60 -1.54 8.25
C GLY A 68 12.22 -1.27 7.65
N SER A 69 11.17 -1.38 8.46
CA SER A 69 9.79 -1.07 8.04
C SER A 69 8.90 -0.64 9.21
N ILE A 70 7.87 0.15 8.92
CA ILE A 70 6.75 0.43 9.83
C ILE A 70 5.55 -0.45 9.48
N LEU A 71 4.79 -0.82 10.50
CA LEU A 71 3.56 -1.60 10.39
C LEU A 71 2.36 -0.66 10.53
N LEU A 72 1.51 -0.69 9.52
CA LEU A 72 0.44 0.27 9.31
C LEU A 72 -0.89 -0.34 9.73
N GLY A 73 -1.66 0.44 10.48
CA GLY A 73 -3.00 0.11 10.91
C GLY A 73 -4.03 1.18 10.56
N LEU A 74 -5.28 0.74 10.47
CA LEU A 74 -6.46 1.59 10.39
C LEU A 74 -7.49 1.10 11.41
N TYR A 75 -8.18 2.04 12.03
CA TYR A 75 -9.24 1.75 13.00
C TYR A 75 -10.54 1.34 12.29
N ASP A 76 -11.27 0.41 12.89
CA ASP A 76 -12.68 0.20 12.58
C ASP A 76 -13.60 1.09 13.44
N GLU A 77 -14.91 1.03 13.17
CA GLU A 77 -15.92 1.80 13.91
C GLU A 77 -15.98 1.42 15.42
N ALA A 78 -15.47 0.25 15.79
CA ALA A 78 -15.38 -0.21 17.18
C ALA A 78 -14.08 0.26 17.87
N GLY A 79 -13.26 1.08 17.21
CA GLY A 79 -12.00 1.59 17.75
C GLY A 79 -10.87 0.56 17.77
N ARG A 80 -10.98 -0.54 17.01
CA ARG A 80 -9.96 -1.59 16.97
C ARG A 80 -9.00 -1.37 15.81
N LEU A 81 -7.70 -1.43 16.08
CA LEU A 81 -6.66 -1.20 15.08
C LEU A 81 -6.41 -2.47 14.26
N HIS A 82 -6.71 -2.44 12.96
CA HIS A 82 -6.46 -3.55 12.04
C HIS A 82 -5.17 -3.35 11.27
N PHE A 83 -4.31 -4.36 11.21
CA PHE A 83 -3.11 -4.33 10.38
C PHE A 83 -3.46 -4.34 8.87
N ILE A 84 -3.06 -3.29 8.14
CA ILE A 84 -3.38 -3.10 6.71
C ILE A 84 -2.15 -3.32 5.82
N GLY A 85 -0.93 -3.27 6.37
CA GLY A 85 0.28 -3.58 5.63
C GLY A 85 1.50 -2.89 6.22
N HIS A 86 2.56 -2.74 5.42
CA HIS A 86 3.82 -2.19 5.90
C HIS A 86 4.45 -1.27 4.87
N CYS A 87 5.31 -0.36 5.34
CA CYS A 87 6.11 0.54 4.52
C CYS A 87 7.59 0.44 4.91
N SER A 88 8.49 0.29 3.93
CA SER A 88 9.94 0.09 4.15
C SER A 88 10.84 1.14 3.50
N GLY A 89 10.26 2.07 2.74
CA GLY A 89 10.99 3.15 2.06
C GLY A 89 10.78 4.49 2.77
N PHE A 90 11.84 5.06 3.34
CA PHE A 90 11.84 6.39 3.93
C PHE A 90 12.84 7.26 3.17
N PRO A 91 12.38 8.12 2.24
CA PRO A 91 13.25 9.00 1.48
C PRO A 91 14.00 9.94 2.44
N ASP A 92 15.32 10.03 2.28
CA ASP A 92 16.19 10.99 2.97
C ASP A 92 16.14 10.99 4.51
N GLY A 93 15.53 9.95 5.10
CA GLY A 93 15.38 9.81 6.54
C GLY A 93 16.55 9.03 7.14
N ASP A 94 17.15 9.59 8.19
CA ASP A 94 18.09 8.86 9.04
C ASP A 94 17.36 7.68 9.70
N ARG A 95 17.61 6.48 9.19
CA ARG A 95 16.97 5.24 9.67
C ARG A 95 17.37 4.90 11.10
N ALA A 96 18.56 5.30 11.55
CA ALA A 96 19.01 5.08 12.91
C ALA A 96 18.25 6.00 13.87
N ALA A 97 18.14 7.29 13.53
CA ALA A 97 17.34 8.24 14.30
C ALA A 97 15.85 7.85 14.35
N LEU A 98 15.29 7.38 13.23
CA LEU A 98 13.91 6.86 13.21
C LEU A 98 13.74 5.65 14.13
N LEU A 99 14.70 4.71 14.11
CA LEU A 99 14.66 3.55 14.99
C LEU A 99 14.70 3.95 16.47
N GLU A 100 15.55 4.90 16.84
CA GLU A 100 15.63 5.43 18.21
C GLU A 100 14.30 6.06 18.66
N ARG A 101 13.70 6.89 17.80
CA ARG A 101 12.39 7.50 18.08
C ARG A 101 11.30 6.45 18.30
N PHE A 102 11.23 5.43 17.45
CA PHE A 102 10.25 4.35 17.62
C PHE A 102 10.57 3.43 18.81
N ALA A 103 11.85 3.27 19.17
CA ALA A 103 12.24 2.55 20.37
C ALA A 103 11.73 3.22 21.66
N GLY A 104 11.65 4.56 21.67
CA GLY A 104 11.03 5.32 22.76
C GLY A 104 9.50 5.19 22.87
N LEU A 105 8.84 4.66 21.84
CA LEU A 105 7.39 4.48 21.78
C LEU A 105 6.97 3.03 21.98
N ARG A 106 7.88 2.13 22.38
CA ARG A 106 7.59 0.70 22.51
C ARG A 106 6.45 0.46 23.49
N SER A 107 5.51 -0.40 23.10
CA SER A 107 4.40 -0.84 23.93
C SER A 107 4.37 -2.36 24.05
N ALA A 108 3.57 -2.87 24.99
CA ALA A 108 3.34 -4.31 25.10
C ALA A 108 2.49 -4.86 23.95
N ASP A 109 1.55 -4.05 23.44
CA ASP A 109 0.69 -4.39 22.32
C ASP A 109 0.17 -3.12 21.61
N SER A 110 -0.28 -3.29 20.37
CA SER A 110 -0.82 -2.22 19.53
C SER A 110 -1.95 -2.68 18.60
N PHE A 111 -2.00 -3.97 18.25
CA PHE A 111 -2.99 -4.55 17.35
C PHE A 111 -3.91 -5.54 18.09
N GLY A 112 -4.30 -5.25 19.33
CA GLY A 112 -5.33 -5.98 20.09
C GLY A 112 -5.12 -7.50 20.21
N ALA A 113 -6.13 -8.23 20.67
CA ALA A 113 -6.06 -9.69 20.77
C ALA A 113 -6.14 -10.39 19.40
N GLU A 114 -5.49 -11.55 19.28
CA GLU A 114 -5.58 -12.39 18.09
C GLU A 114 -7.02 -12.92 17.91
N GLY A 115 -7.53 -12.89 16.67
CA GLY A 115 -8.90 -13.30 16.34
C GLY A 115 -9.93 -12.18 16.34
N GLU A 116 -9.66 -11.06 17.02
CA GLU A 116 -10.54 -9.88 17.01
C GLU A 116 -10.18 -8.89 15.89
N VAL A 117 -8.87 -8.78 15.62
CA VAL A 117 -8.33 -7.92 14.58
C VAL A 117 -7.27 -8.63 13.77
N ARG A 118 -7.01 -8.09 12.58
CA ARG A 118 -5.89 -8.56 11.77
C ARG A 118 -4.58 -8.10 12.41
N ARG A 119 -3.69 -9.05 12.70
CA ARG A 119 -2.34 -8.78 13.25
C ARG A 119 -1.22 -8.94 12.20
N PRO A 120 -0.09 -8.23 12.36
CA PRO A 120 1.13 -8.49 11.60
C PRO A 120 1.72 -9.86 11.96
N GLY A 121 2.50 -10.45 11.06
CA GLY A 121 3.25 -11.69 11.34
C GLY A 121 2.58 -12.99 10.90
N GLY A 122 1.37 -12.93 10.31
CA GLY A 122 0.72 -14.11 9.75
C GLY A 122 1.59 -14.80 8.68
N GLN A 123 1.84 -16.09 8.86
CA GLN A 123 2.62 -16.90 7.92
C GLN A 123 1.86 -17.11 6.60
N SER A 124 2.57 -16.98 5.48
CA SER A 124 2.09 -17.23 4.12
C SER A 124 3.04 -18.18 3.38
N ARG A 125 2.59 -18.73 2.24
CA ARG A 125 3.41 -19.58 1.37
C ARG A 125 4.70 -18.91 0.88
N TRP A 126 4.75 -17.57 0.90
CA TRP A 126 5.88 -16.76 0.41
C TRP A 126 6.79 -16.23 1.53
N SER A 127 6.43 -16.41 2.80
CA SER A 127 7.24 -15.98 3.94
C SER A 127 8.19 -17.08 4.44
N ALA A 128 8.46 -18.11 3.61
CA ALA A 128 9.29 -19.28 3.84
C ALA A 128 10.49 -19.05 4.80
N GLY A 129 10.26 -19.21 6.11
CA GLY A 129 11.28 -19.09 7.15
C GLY A 129 11.81 -17.69 7.44
N LYS A 130 11.19 -16.63 6.91
CA LYS A 130 11.59 -15.25 7.26
C LYS A 130 11.20 -14.92 8.68
N ASP A 131 12.09 -14.24 9.40
CA ASP A 131 11.72 -13.62 10.66
C ASP A 131 10.70 -12.50 10.37
N LEU A 132 9.49 -12.68 10.89
CA LEU A 132 8.40 -11.72 10.79
C LEU A 132 8.20 -10.98 12.10
N SER A 133 9.12 -11.16 13.07
CA SER A 133 9.14 -10.44 14.33
C SER A 133 9.04 -8.95 14.09
N TRP A 134 8.38 -8.30 15.04
CA TRP A 134 8.13 -6.89 15.01
C TRP A 134 8.00 -6.40 16.44
N VAL A 135 8.25 -5.11 16.62
CA VAL A 135 8.16 -4.44 17.91
C VAL A 135 6.92 -3.58 17.89
N ALA A 136 6.03 -3.79 18.86
CA ALA A 136 4.83 -2.97 19.04
C ALA A 136 5.20 -1.58 19.54
N VAL A 137 4.44 -0.58 19.09
CA VAL A 137 4.55 0.80 19.58
C VAL A 137 3.18 1.34 19.94
N GLU A 138 3.16 2.34 20.80
CA GLU A 138 1.96 3.13 21.07
C GLU A 138 1.45 3.73 19.74
N PRO A 139 0.15 3.55 19.41
CA PRO A 139 -0.42 3.94 18.13
C PRO A 139 -0.69 5.46 18.07
N THR A 140 0.35 6.26 18.26
CA THR A 140 0.28 7.74 18.34
C THR A 140 0.86 8.43 17.11
N VAL A 141 1.56 7.70 16.24
CA VAL A 141 2.24 8.24 15.05
C VAL A 141 1.42 7.93 13.80
N VAL A 142 1.15 8.94 12.98
CA VAL A 142 0.44 8.80 11.70
C VAL A 142 1.38 9.06 10.53
N ALA A 143 1.27 8.24 9.49
CA ALA A 143 1.99 8.37 8.23
C ALA A 143 1.02 8.33 7.04
N GLU A 144 1.18 9.27 6.12
CA GLU A 144 0.52 9.20 4.81
C GLU A 144 1.32 8.28 3.90
N VAL A 145 0.64 7.29 3.33
CA VAL A 145 1.25 6.34 2.39
C VAL A 145 0.43 6.22 1.12
N SER A 146 1.10 5.99 -0.01
CA SER A 146 0.42 5.58 -1.24
C SER A 146 0.39 4.07 -1.44
N TYR A 147 -0.72 3.60 -1.99
CA TYR A 147 -0.99 2.19 -2.29
C TYR A 147 -1.62 2.04 -3.68
N ASP A 148 -1.53 0.84 -4.25
CA ASP A 148 -2.12 0.52 -5.54
C ASP A 148 -3.44 -0.26 -5.41
N GLN A 149 -3.36 -1.48 -4.89
CA GLN A 149 -4.44 -2.45 -4.86
C GLN A 149 -4.64 -3.00 -3.46
N LEU A 150 -5.89 -3.34 -3.18
CA LEU A 150 -6.30 -3.99 -1.95
C LEU A 150 -6.65 -5.45 -2.22
N THR A 151 -6.29 -6.34 -1.30
CA THR A 151 -6.68 -7.75 -1.35
C THR A 151 -7.08 -8.18 0.05
N GLY A 152 -8.32 -8.66 0.21
CA GLY A 152 -8.87 -9.00 1.52
C GLY A 152 -8.92 -7.80 2.48
N GLY A 153 -9.02 -6.56 1.98
CA GLY A 153 -9.03 -5.36 2.81
C GLY A 153 -7.66 -4.98 3.42
N ARG A 154 -6.55 -5.39 2.81
CA ARG A 154 -5.19 -4.92 3.13
C ARG A 154 -4.43 -4.56 1.85
N PHE A 155 -3.33 -3.83 1.98
CA PHE A 155 -2.44 -3.55 0.86
C PHE A 155 -1.90 -4.84 0.27
N ARG A 156 -2.01 -4.97 -1.06
CA ARG A 156 -1.49 -6.13 -1.79
C ARG A 156 0.03 -6.06 -1.91
N HIS A 157 0.57 -4.87 -2.13
CA HIS A 157 2.00 -4.61 -2.31
C HIS A 157 2.52 -3.68 -1.22
N ALA A 158 3.85 -3.54 -1.15
CA ALA A 158 4.48 -2.57 -0.26
C ALA A 158 4.00 -1.15 -0.59
N THR A 159 3.67 -0.39 0.44
CA THR A 159 3.26 1.00 0.27
C THR A 159 4.47 1.91 0.16
N ARG A 160 4.26 3.06 -0.46
CA ARG A 160 5.26 4.11 -0.53
C ARG A 160 4.94 5.16 0.54
N PHE A 161 5.95 5.51 1.32
CA PHE A 161 5.85 6.63 2.26
C PHE A 161 5.75 7.94 1.48
N GLU A 162 4.77 8.76 1.84
CA GLU A 162 4.64 10.13 1.32
C GLU A 162 5.15 11.14 2.35
N ARG A 163 4.60 11.11 3.58
CA ARG A 163 5.01 12.02 4.68
C ARG A 163 4.49 11.59 6.05
N TRP A 164 5.10 12.13 7.11
CA TRP A 164 4.56 12.06 8.46
C TRP A 164 3.37 13.04 8.62
N ARG A 165 2.40 12.68 9.46
CA ARG A 165 1.18 13.46 9.72
C ARG A 165 1.01 13.78 11.21
N PRO A 166 1.90 14.58 11.82
CA PRO A 166 1.75 14.98 13.22
C PRO A 166 0.50 15.83 13.47
N ASP A 167 -0.10 16.36 12.40
CA ASP A 167 -1.33 17.13 12.38
C ASP A 167 -2.60 16.28 12.48
N LYS A 168 -2.50 14.95 12.31
CA LYS A 168 -3.67 14.06 12.26
C LYS A 168 -3.81 13.25 13.54
N ASP A 169 -5.04 13.25 14.07
CA ASP A 169 -5.42 12.37 15.17
C ASP A 169 -5.39 10.90 14.69
N PRO A 170 -4.63 10.01 15.38
CA PRO A 170 -4.62 8.58 15.09
C PRO A 170 -6.03 7.96 15.05
N ALA A 171 -6.94 8.38 15.93
CA ALA A 171 -8.30 7.83 16.01
C ALA A 171 -9.14 8.14 14.75
N ALA A 172 -8.78 9.19 14.00
CA ALA A 172 -9.43 9.54 12.75
C ALA A 172 -8.92 8.72 11.53
N CYS A 173 -7.94 7.83 11.73
CA CYS A 173 -7.40 6.99 10.67
C CYS A 173 -8.24 5.71 10.52
N LEU A 174 -9.42 5.86 9.91
CA LEU A 174 -10.42 4.81 9.76
C LEU A 174 -10.25 3.96 8.48
N LEU A 175 -10.80 2.75 8.50
CA LEU A 175 -10.82 1.79 7.39
C LEU A 175 -11.60 2.28 6.16
N ASP A 176 -12.57 3.16 6.35
CA ASP A 176 -13.43 3.72 5.29
C ASP A 176 -12.67 4.64 4.30
N GLN A 177 -11.50 5.15 4.70
CA GLN A 177 -10.57 5.87 3.83
C GLN A 177 -10.09 5.00 2.66
N LEU A 178 -10.13 3.68 2.79
CA LEU A 178 -9.70 2.76 1.75
C LEU A 178 -10.68 2.76 0.57
N ILE A 179 -10.33 3.48 -0.48
CA ILE A 179 -11.09 3.50 -1.72
C ILE A 179 -10.98 2.12 -2.40
N ARG A 180 -12.13 1.50 -2.63
CA ARG A 180 -12.29 0.31 -3.46
C ARG A 180 -13.03 0.70 -4.74
N PRO A 181 -12.40 0.62 -5.92
CA PRO A 181 -13.10 0.88 -7.16
C PRO A 181 -14.23 -0.15 -7.31
N SER A 182 -15.43 0.35 -7.57
CA SER A 182 -16.63 -0.46 -7.80
C SER A 182 -17.12 -0.19 -9.21
N GLY A 183 -17.64 -1.22 -9.88
CA GLY A 183 -18.12 -1.09 -11.26
C GLY A 183 -18.07 -2.42 -12.03
N PRO A 184 -18.30 -2.35 -13.35
CA PRO A 184 -18.44 -3.54 -14.19
C PRO A 184 -17.14 -4.36 -14.24
N GLY A 185 -17.29 -5.68 -14.22
CA GLY A 185 -16.16 -6.60 -14.37
C GLY A 185 -15.53 -6.53 -15.76
N PHE A 186 -14.30 -7.03 -15.89
CA PHE A 186 -13.49 -6.97 -17.12
C PHE A 186 -14.24 -7.37 -18.40
N GLY A 187 -15.05 -8.43 -18.36
CA GLY A 187 -15.81 -8.90 -19.52
C GLY A 187 -16.85 -7.89 -20.02
N ALA A 188 -17.47 -7.11 -19.14
CA ALA A 188 -18.44 -6.07 -19.53
C ALA A 188 -17.74 -4.81 -20.07
N VAL A 189 -16.52 -4.56 -19.63
CA VAL A 189 -15.72 -3.38 -20.03
C VAL A 189 -15.01 -3.59 -21.36
N VAL A 190 -14.53 -4.81 -21.62
CA VAL A 190 -13.80 -5.16 -22.84
C VAL A 190 -14.69 -5.85 -23.88
N GLY A 191 -15.81 -6.44 -23.46
CA GLY A 191 -16.71 -7.24 -24.30
C GLY A 191 -17.78 -6.47 -25.08
N GLY A 192 -17.71 -5.13 -25.15
CA GLY A 192 -18.44 -4.39 -26.18
C GLY A 192 -17.88 -4.79 -27.55
N ASN A 193 -18.66 -5.53 -28.33
CA ASN A 193 -18.32 -6.16 -29.62
C ASN A 193 -17.64 -5.19 -30.63
N PRO A 194 -16.84 -5.70 -31.59
CA PRO A 194 -15.86 -4.95 -32.40
C PRO A 194 -16.44 -3.92 -33.36
#